data_AF-A0A8T2T8I9-F1
#
_entry.id   AF-A0A8T2T8I9-F1
#
_cell.length_a   1.000
_cell.length_b   1.000
_cell.length_c   1.000
_cell.angle_alpha   90.00
_cell.angle_beta   90.00
_cell.angle_gamma   90.00
#
_symmetry.space_group_name_H-M   'P 1'
#
loop_
_entity.id
_entity.type
_entity.pdbx_description
1 polymer ?
#
loop_
_entity_poly.entity_id
_entity_poly.type
_entity_poly.pdbx_seq_one_letter_code
_entity_poly.pdbx_strand_id
1 'polypeptide(L)'
;MFYKTWPKRGDDFTIPQAVLSMDMWILFVSITCGVGATLTAIDNMGQIGESLGYSKVSINTCVSLISIWNFFGRVIAGFLSEILLRRFRFPRTLMLTIVLALACVGHLLIAFPAPGTLYIASIMVGLCFGAQWPLLFAIISELFGLKYYATLYNVGGIASPLGAYLLNVRVAGHLYDREALRQHMAVSLGVFGGTAAPPRSISGELKCMGHECFRLTFLIMTIVSFFASLVSCILVLRTRKFYSQDIYGKFNMRPIEVDDEQKGVPSATTEVLRASAPTP
;
A
#
# COMPACT_ATOMS: atom_id res chain seq x y z
N MET A 1 -27.70 7.12 -20.97
CA MET A 1 -27.24 8.42 -20.42
C MET A 1 -25.73 8.52 -20.63
N PHE A 2 -25.30 8.90 -21.83
CA PHE A 2 -23.88 9.05 -22.16
C PHE A 2 -23.42 10.44 -21.70
N TYR A 3 -22.50 10.50 -20.74
CA TYR A 3 -21.99 11.73 -20.15
C TYR A 3 -21.38 12.63 -21.24
N LYS A 4 -21.97 13.82 -21.45
CA LYS A 4 -21.66 14.72 -22.58
C LYS A 4 -20.38 15.55 -22.37
N THR A 5 -19.80 15.56 -21.18
CA THR A 5 -18.49 16.15 -20.87
C THR A 5 -17.84 15.39 -19.72
N TRP A 6 -16.61 14.88 -19.94
CA TRP A 6 -15.83 14.27 -18.87
C TRP A 6 -15.31 15.36 -17.91
N PRO A 7 -15.42 15.18 -16.59
CA PRO A 7 -14.89 16.14 -15.62
C PRO A 7 -13.37 16.27 -15.72
N LYS A 8 -12.84 17.45 -15.39
CA LYS A 8 -11.40 17.66 -15.34
C LYS A 8 -10.86 17.05 -14.03
N ARG A 9 -9.58 16.66 -14.02
CA ARG A 9 -8.91 16.16 -12.81
C ARG A 9 -9.03 17.20 -11.69
N GLY A 10 -9.43 16.76 -10.50
CA GLY A 10 -9.69 17.62 -9.34
C GLY A 10 -11.08 18.25 -9.30
N ASP A 11 -11.95 18.00 -10.28
CA ASP A 11 -13.39 18.19 -10.12
C ASP A 11 -14.03 16.98 -9.41
N ASP A 12 -15.26 17.12 -8.91
CA ASP A 12 -15.98 16.00 -8.30
C ASP A 12 -16.55 15.07 -9.37
N PHE A 13 -15.97 13.88 -9.50
CA PHE A 13 -16.46 12.83 -10.40
C PHE A 13 -17.68 12.13 -9.78
N THR A 14 -18.64 11.70 -10.59
CA THR A 14 -19.61 10.69 -10.16
C THR A 14 -18.94 9.32 -10.05
N ILE A 15 -19.52 8.39 -9.28
CA ILE A 15 -18.95 7.05 -9.09
C ILE A 15 -18.71 6.33 -10.45
N PRO A 16 -19.69 6.25 -11.38
CA PRO A 16 -19.46 5.60 -12.67
C PRO A 16 -18.38 6.30 -13.51
N GLN A 17 -18.31 7.63 -13.47
CA GLN A 17 -17.27 8.37 -14.18
C GLN A 17 -15.88 8.03 -13.64
N ALA A 18 -15.71 8.03 -12.31
CA ALA A 18 -14.42 7.73 -11.70
C ALA A 18 -14.00 6.28 -11.97
N VAL A 19 -14.90 5.31 -11.76
CA VAL A 19 -14.60 3.88 -11.95
C VAL A 19 -14.32 3.52 -13.41
N LEU A 20 -14.97 4.19 -14.36
CA LEU A 20 -14.72 4.00 -15.79
C LEU A 20 -13.60 4.87 -16.34
N SER A 21 -12.98 5.72 -15.51
CA SER A 21 -11.89 6.59 -15.95
C SER A 21 -10.59 5.81 -16.15
N MET A 22 -9.83 6.19 -17.18
CA MET A 22 -8.52 5.59 -17.46
C MET A 22 -7.55 5.79 -16.29
N ASP A 23 -7.60 6.92 -15.59
CA ASP A 23 -6.69 7.23 -14.49
C ASP A 23 -6.96 6.31 -13.29
N MET A 24 -8.22 5.95 -13.02
CA MET A 24 -8.59 5.00 -11.97
C MET A 24 -8.07 3.60 -12.30
N TRP A 25 -8.24 3.13 -13.54
CA TRP A 25 -7.75 1.81 -13.95
C TRP A 25 -6.22 1.68 -13.88
N ILE A 26 -5.49 2.72 -14.33
CA ILE A 26 -4.02 2.74 -14.22
C ILE A 26 -3.60 2.67 -12.75
N LEU A 27 -4.25 3.45 -11.87
CA LEU A 27 -3.98 3.45 -10.44
C LEU A 27 -4.32 2.08 -9.82
N PHE A 28 -5.49 1.53 -10.13
CA PHE A 28 -5.98 0.25 -9.63
C PHE A 28 -5.00 -0.87 -9.98
N VAL A 29 -4.60 -1.01 -11.25
CA VAL A 29 -3.64 -2.03 -11.70
C VAL A 29 -2.28 -1.86 -11.00
N SER A 30 -1.77 -0.62 -10.90
CA SER A 30 -0.50 -0.35 -10.23
C SER A 30 -0.54 -0.78 -8.75
N ILE A 31 -1.64 -0.48 -8.06
CA ILE A 31 -1.83 -0.82 -6.65
C ILE A 31 -2.07 -2.32 -6.46
N THR A 32 -2.86 -2.97 -7.31
CA THR A 32 -3.07 -4.43 -7.24
C THR A 32 -1.74 -5.17 -7.33
N CYS A 33 -0.90 -4.81 -8.29
CA CYS A 33 0.42 -5.41 -8.46
C CYS A 33 1.38 -5.06 -7.31
N GLY A 34 1.45 -3.79 -6.90
CA GLY A 34 2.34 -3.32 -5.84
C GLY A 34 1.99 -3.84 -4.44
N VAL A 35 0.73 -3.65 -4.03
CA VAL A 35 0.21 -4.13 -2.74
C VAL A 35 0.22 -5.64 -2.74
N GLY A 36 -0.26 -6.30 -3.81
CA GLY A 36 -0.30 -7.75 -3.87
C GLY A 36 1.09 -8.40 -3.72
N ALA A 37 2.11 -7.86 -4.40
CA ALA A 37 3.48 -8.38 -4.32
C ALA A 37 4.09 -8.20 -2.92
N THR A 38 3.97 -7.00 -2.34
CA THR A 38 4.46 -6.74 -0.98
C THR A 38 3.68 -7.50 0.09
N LEU A 39 2.37 -7.63 -0.06
CA LEU A 39 1.52 -8.42 0.86
C LEU A 39 1.87 -9.91 0.81
N THR A 40 2.16 -10.44 -0.37
CA THR A 40 2.67 -11.82 -0.52
C THR A 40 3.93 -12.04 0.32
N ALA A 41 4.83 -11.06 0.36
CA ALA A 41 6.03 -11.12 1.19
C ALA A 41 5.72 -11.11 2.69
N ILE A 42 4.76 -10.29 3.11
CA ILE A 42 4.34 -10.15 4.50
C ILE A 42 3.67 -11.45 4.97
N ASP A 43 2.70 -11.95 4.23
CA ASP A 43 1.90 -13.13 4.59
C ASP A 43 2.74 -14.40 4.68
N ASN A 44 3.80 -14.51 3.86
CA ASN A 44 4.68 -15.68 3.83
C ASN A 44 5.98 -15.49 4.62
N MET A 45 6.17 -14.39 5.36
CA MET A 45 7.43 -14.11 6.05
C MET A 45 7.88 -15.25 6.98
N GLY A 46 6.93 -15.91 7.64
CA GLY A 46 7.20 -17.09 8.47
C GLY A 46 7.82 -18.25 7.68
N GLN A 47 7.19 -18.62 6.55
CA GLN A 47 7.67 -19.71 5.69
C GLN A 47 8.98 -19.35 4.98
N ILE A 48 9.14 -18.10 4.56
CA ILE A 48 10.38 -17.60 3.95
C ILE A 48 11.53 -17.77 4.95
N GLY A 49 11.38 -17.25 6.16
CA GLY A 49 12.43 -17.36 7.17
C GLY A 49 12.71 -18.81 7.58
N GLU A 50 11.68 -19.65 7.72
CA GLU A 50 11.85 -21.07 8.02
C GLU A 50 12.61 -21.81 6.91
N SER A 51 12.25 -21.59 5.63
CA SER A 51 12.92 -22.22 4.49
C SER A 51 14.40 -21.85 4.39
N LEU A 52 14.77 -20.64 4.83
CA LEU A 52 16.16 -20.16 4.87
C LEU A 52 16.92 -20.60 6.14
N GLY A 53 16.30 -21.35 7.04
CA GLY A 53 16.93 -21.84 8.27
C GLY A 53 17.04 -20.80 9.39
N TYR A 54 16.26 -19.72 9.35
CA TYR A 54 16.25 -18.72 10.44
C TYR A 54 15.57 -19.29 11.69
N SER A 55 16.08 -18.88 12.86
CA SER A 55 15.44 -19.23 14.14
C SER A 55 14.07 -18.56 14.27
N LYS A 56 13.15 -19.14 15.06
CA LYS A 56 11.84 -18.53 15.34
C LYS A 56 11.96 -17.10 15.89
N VAL A 57 12.98 -16.83 16.71
CA VAL A 57 13.25 -15.49 17.26
C VAL A 57 13.56 -14.53 16.12
N SER A 58 14.46 -14.91 15.20
CA SER A 58 14.82 -14.09 14.05
C SER A 58 13.65 -13.83 13.09
N ILE A 59 12.81 -14.84 12.88
CA ILE A 59 11.58 -14.72 12.06
C ILE A 59 10.61 -13.71 12.71
N ASN A 60 10.37 -13.84 14.02
CA ASN A 60 9.52 -12.91 14.75
C ASN A 60 10.07 -11.48 14.71
N THR A 61 11.40 -11.31 14.76
CA THR A 61 12.03 -9.99 14.55
C THR A 61 11.74 -9.44 13.17
N CYS A 62 11.80 -10.25 12.11
CA CYS A 62 11.46 -9.84 10.74
C CYS A 62 9.99 -9.37 10.63
N VAL A 63 9.06 -10.11 11.22
CA VAL A 63 7.64 -9.74 11.27
C VAL A 63 7.45 -8.41 12.03
N SER A 64 8.11 -8.24 13.19
CA SER A 64 8.08 -6.98 13.94
C SER A 64 8.66 -5.80 13.15
N LEU A 65 9.77 -6.01 12.42
CA LEU A 65 10.36 -5.00 11.54
C LEU A 65 9.39 -4.59 10.43
N ILE A 66 8.71 -5.55 9.78
CA ILE A 66 7.66 -5.24 8.80
C ILE A 66 6.62 -4.32 9.43
N SER A 67 6.09 -4.65 10.61
CA SER A 67 5.06 -3.83 11.27
C SER A 67 5.53 -2.42 11.63
N ILE A 68 6.75 -2.28 12.19
CA ILE A 68 7.33 -0.99 12.54
C ILE A 68 7.50 -0.12 11.29
N TRP A 69 8.09 -0.68 10.24
CA TRP A 69 8.35 0.06 9.00
C TRP A 69 7.09 0.27 8.16
N ASN A 70 6.05 -0.55 8.34
CA ASN A 70 4.71 -0.27 7.82
C ASN A 70 4.14 1.02 8.40
N PHE A 71 4.20 1.16 9.72
CA PHE A 71 3.79 2.37 10.42
C PHE A 71 4.58 3.58 9.92
N PHE A 72 5.91 3.50 9.92
CA PHE A 72 6.74 4.60 9.42
C PHE A 72 6.53 4.89 7.94
N GLY A 73 6.29 3.88 7.10
CA GLY A 73 5.95 4.05 5.69
C GLY A 73 4.69 4.89 5.52
N ARG A 74 3.65 4.65 6.35
CA ARG A 74 2.43 5.45 6.34
C ARG A 74 2.67 6.88 6.77
N VAL A 75 3.40 7.09 7.87
CA VAL A 75 3.72 8.41 8.40
C VAL A 75 4.56 9.22 7.41
N ILE A 76 5.68 8.64 6.95
CA ILE A 76 6.60 9.28 6.00
C ILE A 76 5.85 9.62 4.72
N ALA A 77 5.16 8.66 4.09
CA ALA A 77 4.46 8.93 2.84
C ALA A 77 3.36 9.99 3.01
N GLY A 78 2.61 9.99 4.11
CA GLY A 78 1.58 10.99 4.39
C GLY A 78 2.15 12.41 4.47
N PHE A 79 3.11 12.64 5.38
CA PHE A 79 3.69 13.97 5.59
C PHE A 79 4.61 14.41 4.45
N LEU A 80 5.49 13.52 4.00
CA LEU A 80 6.46 13.85 2.95
C LEU A 80 5.75 14.18 1.65
N SER A 81 4.65 13.49 1.31
CA SER A 81 3.92 13.80 0.08
C SER A 81 3.24 15.16 0.10
N GLU A 82 2.74 15.60 1.25
CA GLU A 82 2.21 16.95 1.41
C GLU A 82 3.31 18.02 1.26
N ILE A 83 4.45 17.80 1.94
CA ILE A 83 5.59 18.73 1.91
C ILE A 83 6.15 18.85 0.48
N LEU A 84 6.39 17.71 -0.19
CA LEU A 84 6.95 17.69 -1.54
C LEU A 84 5.97 18.29 -2.56
N LEU A 85 4.67 18.05 -2.42
CA LEU A 85 3.67 18.63 -3.29
C LEU A 85 3.59 20.16 -3.12
N ARG A 86 3.51 20.66 -1.88
CA ARG A 86 3.37 22.10 -1.62
C ARG A 86 4.64 22.88 -1.97
N ARG A 87 5.81 22.36 -1.60
CA ARG A 87 7.09 23.09 -1.74
C ARG A 87 7.72 22.92 -3.12
N PHE A 88 7.60 21.74 -3.73
CA PHE A 88 8.31 21.40 -4.97
C PHE A 88 7.39 21.00 -6.13
N ARG A 89 6.06 21.05 -5.95
CA ARG A 89 5.07 20.56 -6.94
C ARG A 89 5.35 19.13 -7.39
N PHE A 90 5.91 18.34 -6.47
CA PHE A 90 6.27 16.95 -6.74
C PHE A 90 4.99 16.11 -6.85
N PRO A 91 4.75 15.41 -7.97
CA PRO A 91 3.54 14.63 -8.14
C PRO A 91 3.48 13.45 -7.15
N ARG A 92 2.36 13.28 -6.45
CA ARG A 92 2.18 12.09 -5.58
C ARG A 92 2.21 10.78 -6.36
N THR A 93 1.76 10.82 -7.61
CA THR A 93 1.86 9.70 -8.54
C THR A 93 3.31 9.29 -8.78
N LEU A 94 4.26 10.24 -8.79
CA LEU A 94 5.69 9.95 -8.92
C LEU A 94 6.26 9.34 -7.63
N MET A 95 5.81 9.80 -6.46
CA MET A 95 6.18 9.15 -5.19
C MET A 95 5.73 7.70 -5.17
N LEU A 96 4.51 7.42 -5.64
CA LEU A 96 4.00 6.05 -5.77
C LEU A 96 4.90 5.22 -6.70
N THR A 97 5.29 5.76 -7.87
CA THR A 97 6.22 5.08 -8.79
C THR A 97 7.56 4.74 -8.13
N ILE A 98 8.12 5.66 -7.34
CA ILE A 98 9.38 5.45 -6.60
C ILE A 98 9.21 4.37 -5.54
N VAL A 99 8.11 4.38 -4.78
CA VAL A 99 7.81 3.35 -3.77
C VAL A 99 7.67 1.96 -4.42
N LEU A 100 7.02 1.86 -5.58
CA LEU A 100 6.89 0.61 -6.33
C LEU A 100 8.25 0.11 -6.84
N ALA A 101 9.10 1.02 -7.33
CA ALA A 101 10.46 0.68 -7.74
C ALA A 101 11.32 0.22 -6.54
N LEU A 102 11.19 0.89 -5.39
CA LEU A 102 11.89 0.51 -4.16
C LEU A 102 11.48 -0.88 -3.66
N ALA A 103 10.20 -1.25 -3.80
CA ALA A 103 9.71 -2.58 -3.45
C ALA A 103 10.41 -3.70 -4.23
N CYS A 104 10.85 -3.44 -5.47
CA CYS A 104 11.60 -4.40 -6.28
C CYS A 104 12.90 -4.83 -5.60
N VAL A 105 13.61 -3.88 -4.96
CA VAL A 105 14.84 -4.19 -4.22
C VAL A 105 14.54 -5.09 -3.02
N GLY A 106 13.45 -4.81 -2.29
CA GLY A 106 13.00 -5.68 -1.19
C GLY A 106 12.71 -7.11 -1.66
N HIS A 107 12.02 -7.27 -2.79
CA HIS A 107 11.75 -8.58 -3.38
C HIS A 107 13.02 -9.30 -3.85
N LEU A 108 13.96 -8.59 -4.48
CA LEU A 108 15.25 -9.15 -4.91
C LEU A 108 16.09 -9.64 -3.73
N LEU A 109 16.09 -8.92 -2.60
CA LEU A 109 16.79 -9.34 -1.38
C LEU A 109 16.24 -10.63 -0.79
N ILE A 110 14.95 -10.92 -1.01
CA ILE A 110 14.32 -12.20 -0.63
C ILE A 110 14.66 -13.30 -1.65
N ALA A 111 14.67 -12.97 -2.95
CA ALA A 111 15.00 -13.92 -4.02
C ALA A 111 16.46 -14.38 -3.96
N PHE A 112 17.38 -13.51 -3.54
CA PHE A 112 18.82 -13.77 -3.44
C PHE A 112 19.28 -13.56 -1.99
N PRO A 113 18.97 -14.51 -1.09
CA PRO A 113 19.25 -14.37 0.33
C PRO A 113 20.76 -14.46 0.60
N ALA A 114 21.24 -13.56 1.44
CA ALA A 114 22.57 -13.61 2.04
C ALA A 114 22.44 -13.30 3.55
N PRO A 115 23.49 -13.50 4.37
CA PRO A 115 23.42 -13.23 5.80
C PRO A 115 22.94 -11.79 6.07
N GLY A 116 21.82 -11.66 6.78
CA GLY A 116 21.24 -10.36 7.14
C GLY A 116 20.31 -9.71 6.11
N THR A 117 20.25 -10.19 4.86
CA THR A 117 19.42 -9.55 3.81
C THR A 117 17.94 -9.65 4.11
N LEU A 118 17.49 -10.69 4.81
CA LEU A 118 16.09 -10.87 5.16
C LEU A 118 15.58 -9.75 6.09
N TYR A 119 16.40 -9.28 7.03
CA TYR A 119 16.05 -8.14 7.89
C TYR A 119 15.91 -6.84 7.07
N ILE A 120 16.82 -6.60 6.14
CA ILE A 120 16.75 -5.43 5.24
C ILE A 120 15.50 -5.53 4.36
N ALA A 121 15.23 -6.72 3.81
CA ALA A 121 14.02 -6.97 3.04
C ALA A 121 12.74 -6.69 3.85
N SER A 122 12.67 -7.13 5.11
CA SER A 122 11.56 -6.84 6.02
C SER A 122 11.31 -5.34 6.19
N ILE A 123 12.38 -4.55 6.37
CA ILE A 123 12.32 -3.09 6.47
C ILE A 123 11.76 -2.48 5.19
N MET A 124 12.32 -2.88 4.04
CA MET A 124 11.92 -2.34 2.73
C MET A 124 10.48 -2.69 2.36
N VAL A 125 10.08 -3.96 2.54
CA VAL A 125 8.72 -4.44 2.29
C VAL A 125 7.72 -3.72 3.19
N GLY A 126 8.02 -3.62 4.49
CA GLY A 126 7.17 -2.89 5.45
C GLY A 126 6.98 -1.44 5.05
N LEU A 127 8.08 -0.72 4.80
CA LEU A 127 8.06 0.68 4.37
C LEU A 127 7.25 0.87 3.09
N CYS A 128 7.49 0.04 2.06
CA CYS A 128 6.81 0.17 0.77
C CYS A 128 5.32 -0.13 0.87
N PHE A 129 4.91 -1.21 1.56
CA PHE A 129 3.51 -1.51 1.78
C PHE A 129 2.81 -0.38 2.55
N GLY A 130 3.45 0.13 3.61
CA GLY A 130 2.92 1.24 4.40
C GLY A 130 2.72 2.52 3.58
N ALA A 131 3.70 2.86 2.74
CA ALA A 131 3.68 4.08 1.94
C ALA A 131 2.62 4.09 0.82
N GLN A 132 2.26 2.93 0.27
CA GLN A 132 1.29 2.84 -0.83
C GLN A 132 -0.11 3.32 -0.44
N TRP A 133 -0.56 3.09 0.80
CA TRP A 133 -1.93 3.42 1.23
C TRP A 133 -2.21 4.93 1.34
N PRO A 134 -1.41 5.74 2.07
CA PRO A 134 -1.62 7.18 2.09
C PRO A 134 -1.52 7.82 0.71
N LEU A 135 -0.61 7.32 -0.14
CA LEU A 135 -0.48 7.80 -1.51
C LEU A 135 -1.72 7.48 -2.34
N LEU A 136 -2.26 6.26 -2.24
CA LEU A 136 -3.52 5.88 -2.90
C LEU A 136 -4.66 6.81 -2.48
N PHE A 137 -4.82 7.04 -1.17
CA PHE A 137 -5.86 7.89 -0.62
C PHE A 137 -5.76 9.33 -1.13
N ALA A 138 -4.55 9.90 -1.10
CA ALA A 138 -4.32 11.26 -1.57
C ALA A 138 -4.51 11.39 -3.09
N ILE A 139 -4.03 10.42 -3.88
CA ILE A 139 -4.20 10.46 -5.35
C ILE A 139 -5.69 10.37 -5.72
N ILE A 140 -6.48 9.53 -5.05
CA ILE A 140 -7.91 9.40 -5.34
C ILE A 140 -8.66 10.69 -5.01
N SER A 141 -8.39 11.31 -3.86
CA SER A 141 -9.05 12.57 -3.49
C SER A 141 -8.65 13.73 -4.41
N GLU A 142 -7.39 13.78 -4.84
CA GLU A 142 -6.87 14.82 -5.74
C GLU A 142 -7.39 14.68 -7.17
N LEU A 143 -7.49 13.45 -7.70
CA LEU A 143 -7.88 13.24 -9.09
C LEU A 143 -9.40 13.24 -9.30
N PHE A 144 -10.16 12.67 -8.36
CA PHE A 144 -11.60 12.41 -8.54
C PHE A 144 -12.51 13.24 -7.62
N GLY A 145 -11.92 14.08 -6.78
CA GLY A 145 -12.65 14.97 -5.88
C GLY A 145 -13.06 14.31 -4.56
N LEU A 146 -13.75 15.09 -3.72
CA LEU A 146 -14.08 14.70 -2.35
C LEU A 146 -15.53 14.23 -2.19
N LYS A 147 -16.43 14.58 -3.12
CA LYS A 147 -17.88 14.31 -3.00
C LYS A 147 -18.22 12.83 -2.76
N TYR A 148 -17.60 11.91 -3.49
CA TYR A 148 -17.78 10.45 -3.34
C TYR A 148 -16.50 9.74 -2.92
N TYR A 149 -15.56 10.47 -2.30
CA TYR A 149 -14.24 9.97 -1.95
C TYR A 149 -14.28 8.64 -1.18
N ALA A 150 -15.19 8.53 -0.20
CA ALA A 150 -15.33 7.33 0.61
C ALA A 150 -15.58 6.07 -0.23
N THR A 151 -16.45 6.16 -1.23
CA THR A 151 -16.73 5.05 -2.14
C THR A 151 -15.56 4.78 -3.07
N LEU A 152 -14.96 5.84 -3.63
CA LEU A 152 -13.89 5.70 -4.61
C LEU A 152 -12.62 5.08 -4.01
N TYR A 153 -12.21 5.47 -2.81
CA TYR A 153 -11.05 4.86 -2.18
C TYR A 153 -11.33 3.39 -1.79
N ASN A 154 -12.57 3.04 -1.41
CA ASN A 154 -12.94 1.65 -1.15
C ASN A 154 -12.90 0.79 -2.41
N VAL A 155 -13.32 1.33 -3.57
CA VAL A 155 -13.12 0.66 -4.87
C VAL A 155 -11.63 0.45 -5.14
N GLY A 156 -10.81 1.47 -4.91
CA GLY A 156 -9.35 1.34 -4.96
C GLY A 156 -8.82 0.27 -3.99
N GLY A 157 -9.41 0.15 -2.80
CA GLY A 157 -9.06 -0.84 -1.78
C GLY A 157 -9.29 -2.30 -2.20
N ILE A 158 -10.22 -2.57 -3.12
CA ILE A 158 -10.43 -3.91 -3.72
C ILE A 158 -9.15 -4.43 -4.39
N ALA A 159 -8.23 -3.55 -4.79
CA ALA A 159 -6.94 -3.93 -5.34
C ALA A 159 -6.14 -4.85 -4.40
N SER A 160 -6.27 -4.69 -3.08
CA SER A 160 -5.54 -5.49 -2.08
C SER A 160 -5.98 -6.96 -2.05
N PRO A 161 -7.26 -7.31 -1.79
CA PRO A 161 -7.69 -8.71 -1.81
C PRO A 161 -7.52 -9.35 -3.20
N LEU A 162 -7.71 -8.60 -4.28
CA LEU A 162 -7.45 -9.09 -5.63
C LEU A 162 -5.97 -9.45 -5.83
N GLY A 163 -5.05 -8.56 -5.43
CA GLY A 163 -3.61 -8.78 -5.52
C GLY A 163 -3.16 -9.95 -4.64
N ALA A 164 -3.67 -10.04 -3.41
CA ALA A 164 -3.39 -11.16 -2.51
C ALA A 164 -3.84 -12.50 -3.11
N TYR A 165 -5.05 -12.56 -3.66
CA TYR A 165 -5.53 -13.80 -4.27
C TYR A 165 -4.66 -14.22 -5.48
N LEU A 166 -4.34 -13.29 -6.38
CA LEU A 166 -3.58 -13.60 -7.58
C LEU A 166 -2.11 -13.93 -7.29
N LEU A 167 -1.46 -13.19 -6.40
CA LEU A 167 -0.01 -13.29 -6.20
C LEU A 167 0.36 -14.17 -5.00
N ASN A 168 -0.38 -14.07 -3.89
CA ASN A 168 -0.14 -14.90 -2.73
C ASN A 168 -0.69 -16.31 -2.95
N VAL A 169 -2.00 -16.45 -3.17
CA VAL A 169 -2.64 -17.77 -3.25
C VAL A 169 -2.26 -18.51 -4.54
N ARG A 170 -2.44 -17.88 -5.71
CA ARG A 170 -2.26 -18.59 -7.00
C ARG A 170 -0.81 -18.75 -7.43
N VAL A 171 0.08 -17.82 -7.06
CA VAL A 171 1.49 -17.87 -7.47
C VAL A 171 2.36 -18.40 -6.33
N ALA A 172 2.46 -17.70 -5.20
CA ALA A 172 3.38 -18.08 -4.13
C ALA A 172 3.04 -19.45 -3.52
N GLY A 173 1.78 -19.68 -3.16
CA GLY A 173 1.34 -20.96 -2.60
C GLY A 173 1.60 -22.13 -3.56
N HIS A 174 1.17 -22.00 -4.82
CA HIS A 174 1.34 -23.07 -5.81
C HIS A 174 2.82 -23.38 -6.11
N LEU A 175 3.68 -22.36 -6.19
CA LEU A 175 5.12 -22.55 -6.43
C LEU A 175 5.80 -23.19 -5.21
N TYR A 176 5.44 -22.76 -4.00
CA TYR A 176 5.97 -23.35 -2.77
C TYR A 176 5.60 -24.83 -2.66
N ASP A 177 4.31 -25.18 -2.86
CA ASP A 177 3.84 -26.56 -2.79
C ASP A 177 4.51 -27.45 -3.84
N ARG A 178 4.72 -26.92 -5.05
CA ARG A 178 5.40 -27.64 -6.13
C ARG A 178 6.85 -27.96 -5.78
N GLU A 179 7.60 -27.01 -5.23
CA GLU A 179 8.98 -27.24 -4.80
C GLU A 179 9.06 -28.13 -3.55
N ALA A 180 8.12 -27.98 -2.61
CA ALA A 180 8.01 -28.89 -1.47
C ALA A 180 7.80 -30.34 -1.95
N LEU A 181 6.86 -30.59 -2.85
CA LEU A 181 6.62 -31.91 -3.43
C LEU A 181 7.86 -32.46 -4.14
N ARG A 182 8.55 -31.62 -4.93
CA ARG A 182 9.78 -31.99 -5.62
C ARG A 182 10.87 -32.47 -4.66
N GLN A 183 11.09 -31.73 -3.57
CA GLN A 183 12.08 -32.09 -2.55
C GLN A 183 11.73 -33.39 -1.83
N HIS A 184 10.46 -33.57 -1.45
CA HIS A 184 10.00 -34.80 -0.79
C HIS A 184 10.12 -36.03 -1.71
N MET A 185 9.78 -35.91 -3.00
CA MET A 185 9.93 -37.00 -3.97
C MET A 185 11.40 -37.36 -4.23
N ALA A 186 12.28 -36.36 -4.32
CA ALA A 186 13.71 -36.59 -4.53
C ALA A 186 14.34 -37.38 -3.37
N VAL A 187 13.86 -37.15 -2.14
CA VAL A 187 14.26 -37.93 -0.96
C VAL A 187 13.68 -39.34 -0.99
N SER A 188 12.40 -39.51 -1.34
CA SER A 188 11.76 -40.83 -1.37
C SER A 188 12.35 -41.76 -2.44
N LEU A 189 12.88 -41.19 -3.52
CA LEU A 189 13.54 -41.93 -4.61
C LEU A 189 15.03 -42.20 -4.33
N GLY A 190 15.58 -41.77 -3.19
CA GLY A 190 16.98 -42.00 -2.83
C GLY A 190 17.99 -41.30 -3.74
N VAL A 191 17.55 -40.28 -4.50
CA VAL A 191 18.38 -39.57 -5.49
C VAL A 191 19.26 -38.49 -4.83
N PHE A 192 19.02 -38.16 -3.55
CA PHE A 192 19.88 -37.27 -2.76
C PHE A 192 20.87 -38.05 -1.88
N GLY A 193 22.16 -37.95 -2.20
CA GLY A 193 23.28 -38.45 -1.39
C GLY A 193 23.73 -37.48 -0.27
N GLY A 194 22.84 -36.62 0.23
CA GLY A 194 23.16 -35.58 1.22
C GLY A 194 22.04 -35.38 2.25
N THR A 195 22.45 -35.22 3.51
CA THR A 195 21.73 -35.16 4.79
C THR A 195 20.21 -34.87 4.78
N ALA A 196 19.48 -35.85 5.32
CA ALA A 196 18.15 -35.79 5.94
C ALA A 196 16.97 -35.33 5.07
N ALA A 197 15.95 -36.19 5.00
CA ALA A 197 14.61 -35.83 4.57
C ALA A 197 14.15 -34.52 5.26
N PRO A 198 13.51 -33.57 4.55
CA PRO A 198 12.89 -32.45 5.22
C PRO A 198 11.94 -33.01 6.28
N PRO A 199 12.04 -32.55 7.55
CA PRO A 199 11.22 -33.10 8.62
C PRO A 199 9.74 -32.94 8.23
N ARG A 200 9.00 -34.05 8.18
CA ARG A 200 7.53 -33.99 8.13
C ARG A 200 7.10 -33.14 9.32
N SER A 201 6.25 -32.14 9.08
CA SER A 201 5.63 -31.44 10.19
C SER A 201 4.82 -32.45 11.01
N ILE A 202 4.65 -32.18 12.31
CA ILE A 202 3.77 -32.95 13.19
C ILE A 202 2.32 -32.97 12.64
N SER A 203 1.96 -32.00 11.79
CA SER A 203 0.68 -31.86 11.08
C SER A 203 0.59 -32.58 9.72
N GLY A 204 1.67 -33.20 9.21
CA GLY A 204 1.67 -33.88 7.91
C GLY A 204 1.82 -32.97 6.68
N GLU A 205 2.16 -31.70 6.87
CA GLU A 205 2.38 -30.72 5.79
C GLU A 205 3.79 -30.85 5.20
N LEU A 206 3.88 -30.76 3.86
CA LEU A 206 5.15 -30.76 3.15
C LEU A 206 5.84 -29.40 3.32
N LYS A 207 7.03 -29.42 3.95
CA LYS A 207 7.89 -28.23 4.04
C LYS A 207 8.92 -28.20 2.92
N CYS A 208 9.21 -27.00 2.44
CA CYS A 208 10.29 -26.72 1.50
C CYS A 208 11.47 -26.05 2.23
N MET A 209 12.69 -26.53 1.97
CA MET A 209 13.92 -26.01 2.56
C MET A 209 14.87 -25.46 1.49
N GLY A 210 15.62 -24.42 1.85
CA GLY A 210 16.58 -23.75 0.98
C GLY A 210 16.02 -22.54 0.24
N HIS A 211 16.92 -21.79 -0.39
CA HIS A 211 16.58 -20.55 -1.11
C HIS A 211 15.67 -20.78 -2.32
N GLU A 212 15.71 -21.98 -2.92
CA GLU A 212 14.91 -22.33 -4.10
C GLU A 212 13.39 -22.27 -3.86
N CYS A 213 12.93 -22.42 -2.61
CA CYS A 213 11.50 -22.43 -2.27
C CYS A 213 10.77 -21.14 -2.63
N PHE A 214 11.45 -19.99 -2.47
CA PHE A 214 10.87 -18.67 -2.70
C PHE A 214 11.59 -17.88 -3.80
N ARG A 215 12.72 -18.37 -4.32
CA ARG A 215 13.50 -17.69 -5.35
C ARG A 215 12.67 -17.32 -6.57
N LEU A 216 11.99 -18.30 -7.19
CA LEU A 216 11.16 -18.05 -8.36
C LEU A 216 9.96 -17.14 -8.04
N THR A 217 9.31 -17.37 -6.90
CA THR A 217 8.20 -16.53 -6.41
C THR A 217 8.61 -15.06 -6.34
N PHE A 218 9.74 -14.74 -5.73
CA PHE A 218 10.18 -13.35 -5.58
C PHE A 218 10.80 -12.72 -6.82
N LEU A 219 11.32 -13.53 -7.75
CA LEU A 219 11.61 -13.04 -9.11
C LEU A 219 10.33 -12.61 -9.82
N ILE A 220 9.25 -13.38 -9.72
CA ILE A 220 7.95 -12.99 -10.26
C ILE A 220 7.43 -11.73 -9.55
N MET A 221 7.49 -11.64 -8.22
CA MET A 221 7.07 -10.44 -7.47
C MET A 221 7.88 -9.20 -7.85
N THR A 222 9.17 -9.36 -8.15
CA THR A 222 10.02 -8.27 -8.66
C THR A 222 9.53 -7.81 -10.02
N ILE A 223 9.29 -8.72 -10.97
CA ILE A 223 8.78 -8.40 -12.32
C ILE A 223 7.42 -7.70 -12.23
N VAL A 224 6.52 -8.22 -11.39
CA VAL A 224 5.18 -7.64 -11.19
C VAL A 224 5.25 -6.26 -10.56
N SER A 225 6.15 -6.04 -9.59
CA SER A 225 6.35 -4.72 -8.97
C SER A 225 7.00 -3.72 -9.93
N PHE A 226 7.93 -4.19 -10.75
CA PHE A 226 8.53 -3.36 -11.80
C PHE A 226 7.50 -2.96 -12.85
N PHE A 227 6.66 -3.91 -13.29
CA PHE A 227 5.52 -3.62 -14.15
C PHE A 227 4.57 -2.60 -13.51
N ALA A 228 4.26 -2.74 -12.22
CA ALA A 228 3.45 -1.76 -11.48
C ALA A 228 4.08 -0.36 -11.52
N SER A 229 5.40 -0.26 -11.36
CA SER A 229 6.14 1.00 -11.46
C SER A 229 6.04 1.60 -12.88
N LEU A 230 6.18 0.79 -13.93
CA LEU A 230 6.01 1.24 -15.31
C LEU A 230 4.58 1.76 -15.59
N VAL A 231 3.56 1.01 -15.15
CA VAL A 231 2.15 1.43 -15.27
C VAL A 231 1.90 2.72 -14.48
N SER A 232 2.44 2.83 -13.27
CA SER A 232 2.38 4.04 -12.45
C SER A 232 3.04 5.24 -13.13
N CYS A 233 4.14 5.04 -13.87
CA CYS A 233 4.78 6.09 -14.65
C CYS A 233 3.85 6.67 -15.73
N ILE A 234 2.98 5.85 -16.34
CA ILE A 234 1.94 6.34 -17.26
C ILE A 234 1.00 7.32 -16.52
N LEU A 235 0.63 7.03 -15.28
CA LEU A 235 -0.18 7.93 -14.45
C LEU A 235 0.56 9.25 -14.16
N VAL A 236 1.88 9.19 -13.89
CA VAL A 236 2.72 10.39 -13.73
C VAL A 236 2.66 11.26 -14.97
N LEU A 237 2.89 10.69 -16.16
CA LEU A 237 2.89 11.43 -17.42
C LEU A 237 1.52 12.08 -17.69
N ARG A 238 0.44 11.36 -17.40
CA ARG A 238 -0.95 11.87 -17.58
C ARG A 238 -1.33 12.97 -16.60
N THR A 239 -0.81 12.90 -15.37
CA THR A 239 -1.14 13.84 -14.28
C THR A 239 -0.11 14.98 -14.15
N ARG A 240 0.98 14.96 -14.91
CA ARG A 240 2.06 15.97 -14.85
C ARG A 240 1.55 17.42 -14.96
N LYS A 241 0.67 17.70 -15.92
CA LYS A 241 0.10 19.04 -16.10
C LYS A 241 -0.77 19.46 -14.91
N PHE A 242 -1.52 18.52 -14.35
CA PHE A 242 -2.36 18.76 -13.17
C PHE A 242 -1.50 19.10 -11.94
N TYR A 243 -0.48 18.29 -11.64
CA TYR A 243 0.42 18.51 -10.50
C TYR A 243 1.36 19.72 -10.65
N SER A 244 1.61 20.20 -11.87
CA SER A 244 2.39 21.43 -12.08
C SER A 244 1.66 22.71 -11.65
N GLN A 245 0.32 22.66 -11.58
CA GLN A 245 -0.53 23.80 -11.21
C GLN A 245 -0.67 23.90 -9.68
N ASP A 246 -1.15 25.05 -9.20
CA ASP A 246 -1.50 25.19 -7.78
C ASP A 246 -2.87 24.57 -7.51
N ILE A 247 -2.86 23.27 -7.17
CA ILE A 247 -4.08 22.49 -6.91
C ILE A 247 -4.78 22.99 -5.62
N TYR A 248 -4.04 23.56 -4.66
CA TYR A 248 -4.59 24.05 -3.40
C TYR A 248 -5.17 25.47 -3.49
N GLY A 249 -4.79 26.24 -4.51
CA GLY A 249 -5.35 27.58 -4.75
C GLY A 249 -6.89 27.60 -4.81
N LYS A 250 -7.52 26.53 -5.30
CA LYS A 250 -8.98 26.37 -5.38
C LYS A 250 -9.66 26.17 -4.00
N PHE A 251 -8.91 25.68 -3.01
CA PHE A 251 -9.41 25.47 -1.64
C PHE A 251 -9.21 26.71 -0.74
N ASN A 252 -8.19 27.54 -1.03
CA ASN A 252 -7.96 28.81 -0.34
C ASN A 252 -8.97 29.91 -0.71
N MET A 253 -9.76 29.73 -1.78
CA MET A 253 -10.72 30.72 -2.28
C MET A 253 -12.19 30.46 -1.91
N ARG A 254 -12.52 29.40 -1.13
CA ARG A 254 -13.86 29.34 -0.53
C ARG A 254 -13.85 30.32 0.65
N PRO A 255 -14.60 31.44 0.60
CA PRO A 255 -14.85 32.18 1.82
C PRO A 255 -15.45 31.19 2.80
N ILE A 256 -14.99 31.22 4.04
CA ILE A 256 -15.77 30.68 5.13
C ILE A 256 -17.08 31.47 5.07
N GLU A 257 -18.14 30.89 4.51
CA GLU A 257 -19.50 31.36 4.74
C GLU A 257 -19.73 31.13 6.24
N VAL A 258 -19.35 32.15 7.01
CA VAL A 258 -19.88 32.31 8.36
C VAL A 258 -21.34 32.60 8.12
N ASP A 259 -22.18 31.59 8.30
CA ASP A 259 -23.63 31.79 8.41
C ASP A 259 -23.84 32.82 9.52
N ASP A 260 -24.10 34.06 9.10
CA ASP A 260 -24.39 35.19 9.97
C ASP A 260 -25.85 35.07 10.45
N GLU A 261 -26.17 33.94 11.07
CA GLU A 261 -27.47 33.63 11.66
C GLU A 261 -27.37 33.69 13.19
N GLN A 262 -26.87 34.82 13.70
CA GLN A 262 -26.97 35.15 15.12
C GLN A 262 -27.12 36.65 15.37
N LYS A 263 -28.05 37.28 14.66
CA LYS A 263 -28.72 38.52 15.11
C LYS A 263 -30.11 38.19 15.60
N GLY A 264 -30.22 37.72 16.84
CA GLY A 264 -31.54 37.49 17.44
C GLY A 264 -31.59 36.67 18.70
N VAL A 265 -30.66 36.83 19.65
CA VAL A 265 -30.84 36.28 21.00
C VAL A 265 -30.44 37.33 22.04
N PRO A 266 -31.36 37.83 22.89
CA PRO A 266 -31.01 38.75 23.97
C PRO A 266 -30.12 38.03 24.99
N SER A 267 -28.98 38.65 25.33
CA SER A 267 -28.04 38.16 26.34
C SER A 267 -28.69 38.12 27.73
N ALA A 268 -29.07 36.93 28.17
CA ALA A 268 -29.47 36.62 29.55
C ALA A 268 -28.21 36.54 30.44
N THR A 269 -27.56 37.68 30.70
CA THR A 269 -26.42 37.72 31.64
C THR A 269 -26.28 39.05 32.40
N THR A 270 -27.38 39.80 32.56
CA THR A 270 -27.36 41.08 33.30
C THR A 270 -28.47 41.21 34.36
N GLU A 271 -29.11 40.12 34.77
CA GLU A 271 -30.19 40.15 35.79
C GLU A 271 -29.88 39.46 37.13
N VAL A 272 -28.69 38.85 37.31
CA VAL A 272 -28.37 38.13 38.56
C VAL A 272 -27.48 38.95 39.54
N LEU A 273 -27.04 40.16 39.16
CA LEU A 273 -26.18 41.01 40.01
C LEU A 273 -26.88 42.23 40.63
N ARG A 274 -28.22 42.31 40.59
CA ARG A 274 -28.99 43.44 41.17
C ARG A 274 -29.94 43.09 42.32
N ALA A 275 -29.96 41.85 42.79
CA ALA A 275 -30.80 41.41 43.91
C ALA A 275 -29.97 40.99 45.13
N SER A 276 -29.16 41.90 45.69
CA SER A 276 -28.60 41.78 47.05
C SER A 276 -27.85 43.06 47.44
N ALA A 277 -28.61 44.15 47.58
CA ALA A 277 -28.16 45.30 48.37
C ALA A 277 -29.32 45.71 49.29
N PRO A 278 -29.17 45.58 50.62
CA PRO A 278 -30.19 46.01 51.58
C PRO A 278 -30.13 47.53 51.75
N THR A 279 -31.27 48.20 51.62
CA THR A 279 -31.46 49.60 52.04
C THR A 279 -31.60 49.68 53.57
N PRO A 280 -31.20 50.82 54.18
CA PRO A 280 -31.34 51.07 55.62
C PRO A 280 -32.80 51.16 56.09
#